data_AF-A0A0Q7AN79-F1
#
_entry.id   AF-A0A0Q7AN79-F1
#
_cell.length_a   1.000
_cell.length_b   1.000
_cell.length_c   1.000
_cell.angle_alpha   90.00
_cell.angle_beta   90.00
_cell.angle_gamma   90.00
#
_symmetry.space_group_name_H-M   'P 1'
#
loop_
_entity.id
_entity.type
_entity.pdbx_description
1 polymer ?
#
loop_
_entity_poly.entity_id
_entity_poly.type
_entity_poly.pdbx_seq_one_letter_code
_entity_poly.pdbx_strand_id
1 'polypeptide(L)'
;MTPFVGVRVLVVEDEGAVALLIEDMLEEFGCEVVASVARLAAARDMAGSVQVDLAILDVNLAGERVFPVAEILRGRHIPFLFSTGYGARGLPAEYAGCPVLHKPFSQSELQQKIAVTLTEARESGLASNTDAN
;
A
#
# COMPACT_ATOMS: atom_id res chain seq x y z
N MET A 1 -18.57 7.27 10.15
CA MET A 1 -18.45 7.66 8.72
C MET A 1 -17.22 6.94 8.20
N THR A 2 -17.39 6.00 7.28
CA THR A 2 -16.31 5.26 6.62
C THR A 2 -15.73 6.14 5.51
N PRO A 3 -14.52 6.72 5.66
CA PRO A 3 -14.00 7.71 4.72
C PRO A 3 -13.50 7.08 3.40
N PHE A 4 -13.34 5.76 3.35
CA PHE A 4 -12.72 5.04 2.22
C PHE A 4 -13.63 3.97 1.61
N VAL A 5 -14.96 4.19 1.64
CA VAL A 5 -15.93 3.23 1.08
C VAL A 5 -15.63 2.91 -0.38
N GLY A 6 -15.44 1.61 -0.67
CA GLY A 6 -15.23 1.10 -2.02
C GLY A 6 -13.78 1.21 -2.52
N VAL A 7 -12.84 1.65 -1.67
CA VAL A 7 -11.41 1.62 -1.99
C VAL A 7 -10.92 0.17 -1.94
N ARG A 8 -10.38 -0.31 -3.05
CA ARG A 8 -9.88 -1.67 -3.19
C ARG A 8 -8.42 -1.75 -2.77
N VAL A 9 -8.11 -2.56 -1.75
CA VAL A 9 -6.77 -2.64 -1.16
C VAL A 9 -6.17 -4.02 -1.37
N LEU A 10 -4.92 -4.08 -1.83
CA LEU A 10 -4.10 -5.29 -1.84
C LEU A 10 -3.21 -5.31 -0.60
N VAL A 11 -3.29 -6.37 0.21
CA VAL A 11 -2.45 -6.55 1.39
C VAL A 11 -1.37 -7.58 1.08
N VAL A 12 -0.10 -7.20 1.24
CA VAL A 12 1.05 -8.08 1.02
C VAL A 12 1.86 -8.14 2.31
N GLU A 13 1.65 -9.19 3.09
CA GLU A 13 2.16 -9.33 4.45
C GLU A 13 2.36 -10.82 4.76
N ASP A 14 3.57 -11.21 5.15
CA ASP A 14 3.90 -12.60 5.48
C ASP A 14 3.53 -12.97 6.92
N GLU A 15 3.49 -11.97 7.81
CA GLU A 15 3.01 -12.12 9.17
C GLU A 15 1.48 -12.16 9.22
N GLY A 16 0.89 -13.36 9.27
CA GLY A 16 -0.58 -13.52 9.27
C GLY A 16 -1.32 -12.76 10.39
N ALA A 17 -0.69 -12.56 11.55
CA ALA A 17 -1.25 -11.74 12.63
C ALA A 17 -1.34 -10.25 12.25
N VAL A 18 -0.34 -9.75 11.52
CA VAL A 18 -0.33 -8.36 11.03
C VAL A 18 -1.27 -8.20 9.85
N ALA A 19 -1.31 -9.18 8.94
CA ALA A 19 -2.25 -9.18 7.81
C ALA A 19 -3.69 -9.07 8.29
N LEU A 20 -4.10 -9.92 9.25
CA LEU A 20 -5.44 -9.89 9.83
C LEU A 20 -5.75 -8.56 10.52
N LEU A 21 -4.77 -7.99 11.23
CA LEU A 21 -4.91 -6.68 11.87
C LEU A 21 -5.15 -5.57 10.84
N ILE A 22 -4.42 -5.60 9.72
CA ILE A 22 -4.60 -4.64 8.63
C ILE A 22 -5.97 -4.83 7.98
N GLU A 23 -6.37 -6.06 7.70
CA GLU A 23 -7.68 -6.39 7.12
C GLU A 23 -8.83 -5.86 7.98
N ASP A 24 -8.80 -6.13 9.28
CA ASP A 24 -9.79 -5.64 10.26
C ASP A 24 -9.87 -4.10 10.27
N MET A 25 -8.73 -3.43 10.34
CA MET A 25 -8.68 -1.95 10.30
C MET A 25 -9.22 -1.39 8.97
N LEU A 26 -8.90 -2.04 7.84
CA LEU A 26 -9.37 -1.63 6.52
C LEU A 26 -10.88 -1.77 6.40
N GLU A 27 -11.46 -2.86 6.89
CA GLU A 27 -12.91 -3.06 6.95
C GLU A 27 -13.58 -1.97 7.80
N GLU A 28 -13.00 -1.61 8.96
CA GLU A 28 -13.51 -0.51 9.80
C GLU A 28 -13.50 0.86 9.09
N PHE A 29 -12.55 1.06 8.15
CA PHE A 29 -12.51 2.27 7.33
C PHE A 29 -13.46 2.24 6.13
N GLY A 30 -14.05 1.08 5.83
CA GLY A 30 -14.90 0.83 4.66
C GLY A 30 -14.13 0.45 3.38
N CYS A 31 -12.83 0.17 3.49
CA CYS A 31 -12.04 -0.37 2.40
C CYS A 31 -12.43 -1.83 2.11
N GLU A 32 -12.23 -2.27 0.87
CA GLU A 32 -12.43 -3.65 0.44
C GLU A 32 -11.07 -4.31 0.19
N VAL A 33 -10.72 -5.32 0.99
CA VAL A 33 -9.50 -6.10 0.76
C VAL A 33 -9.74 -7.07 -0.38
N VAL A 34 -9.14 -6.77 -1.54
CA VAL A 34 -9.34 -7.60 -2.75
C VAL A 34 -8.53 -8.89 -2.67
N ALA A 35 -7.35 -8.81 -2.04
CA ALA A 35 -6.51 -9.97 -1.81
C ALA A 35 -5.51 -9.70 -0.69
N SER A 36 -5.23 -10.74 0.08
CA SER A 36 -4.14 -10.80 1.05
C SER A 36 -3.16 -11.92 0.68
N VAL A 37 -1.88 -11.59 0.55
CA VAL A 37 -0.83 -12.51 0.09
C VAL A 37 0.43 -12.41 0.93
N ALA A 38 0.95 -13.56 1.34
CA ALA A 38 2.13 -13.67 2.21
C ALA A 38 3.44 -13.92 1.44
N ARG A 39 3.40 -13.97 0.10
CA ARG A 39 4.57 -14.33 -0.72
C ARG A 39 4.78 -13.36 -1.86
N LEU A 40 6.05 -13.05 -2.12
CA LEU A 40 6.45 -12.15 -3.20
C LEU A 40 5.91 -12.58 -4.57
N ALA A 41 6.00 -13.88 -4.88
CA ALA A 41 5.53 -14.42 -6.15
C ALA A 41 4.01 -14.19 -6.38
N ALA A 42 3.21 -14.44 -5.35
CA ALA A 42 1.76 -14.21 -5.40
C ALA A 42 1.43 -12.70 -5.45
N ALA A 43 2.12 -11.89 -4.65
CA ALA A 43 1.99 -10.43 -4.67
C ALA A 43 2.28 -9.84 -6.05
N ARG A 44 3.31 -10.35 -6.73
CA ARG A 44 3.68 -9.93 -8.08
C ARG A 44 2.57 -10.24 -9.10
N ASP A 45 2.00 -11.43 -9.01
CA ASP A 45 0.90 -11.87 -9.89
C ASP A 45 -0.36 -11.03 -9.66
N MET A 46 -0.72 -10.82 -8.39
CA MET A 46 -1.88 -10.01 -8.00
C MET A 46 -1.70 -8.53 -8.36
N ALA A 47 -0.52 -7.96 -8.11
CA ALA A 47 -0.20 -6.57 -8.47
C ALA A 47 -0.20 -6.33 -9.99
N GLY A 48 -0.02 -7.36 -10.82
CA GLY A 48 -0.13 -7.28 -12.28
C GLY A 48 -1.54 -7.54 -12.81
N SER A 49 -2.30 -8.42 -12.15
CA SER A 49 -3.57 -8.95 -12.67
C SER A 49 -4.81 -8.29 -12.09
N VAL A 50 -4.75 -7.82 -10.84
CA VAL A 50 -5.91 -7.30 -10.11
C VAL A 50 -5.97 -5.77 -10.20
N GLN A 51 -7.18 -5.20 -10.22
CA GLN A 51 -7.38 -3.76 -10.08
C GLN A 51 -7.59 -3.42 -8.60
N VAL A 52 -6.64 -2.67 -8.05
CA VAL A 52 -6.70 -2.14 -6.69
C VAL A 52 -6.40 -0.64 -6.73
N ASP A 53 -7.03 0.11 -5.83
CA ASP A 53 -6.83 1.54 -5.66
C ASP A 53 -5.63 1.82 -4.76
N LEU A 54 -5.26 0.86 -3.90
CA LEU A 54 -4.17 0.98 -2.95
C LEU A 54 -3.52 -0.39 -2.72
N ALA A 55 -2.22 -0.40 -2.42
CA ALA A 55 -1.56 -1.59 -1.91
C ALA A 55 -0.77 -1.30 -0.64
N ILE A 56 -0.74 -2.26 0.28
CA ILE A 56 0.11 -2.26 1.46
C ILE A 56 1.11 -3.38 1.27
N LEU A 57 2.40 -3.02 1.24
CA LEU A 57 3.51 -3.91 0.93
C LEU A 57 4.45 -4.00 2.12
N ASP A 58 4.57 -5.17 2.76
CA ASP A 58 5.64 -5.37 3.73
C ASP A 58 7.00 -5.43 3.02
N VAL A 59 7.98 -4.65 3.51
CA VAL A 59 9.31 -4.54 2.90
C VAL A 59 10.05 -5.88 2.87
N ASN A 60 9.79 -6.77 3.83
CA ASN A 60 10.51 -8.01 4.02
C ASN A 60 9.54 -9.20 4.19
N LEU A 61 9.17 -9.80 3.06
CA LEU A 61 8.34 -11.01 3.04
C LEU A 61 9.23 -12.23 3.28
N ALA A 62 9.34 -12.69 4.53
CA ALA A 62 10.15 -13.84 4.92
C ALA A 62 11.61 -13.83 4.39
N GLY A 63 12.21 -12.64 4.25
CA GLY A 63 13.58 -12.45 3.74
C GLY A 63 13.67 -12.04 2.26
N GLU A 64 12.53 -11.97 1.56
CA GLU A 64 12.44 -11.44 0.19
C GLU A 64 12.00 -9.97 0.20
N ARG A 65 12.59 -9.15 -0.67
CA ARG A 65 12.23 -7.72 -0.76
C ARG A 65 11.04 -7.53 -1.70
N VAL A 66 10.08 -6.73 -1.28
CA VAL A 66 8.84 -6.45 -2.03
C VAL A 66 9.00 -5.47 -3.20
N PHE A 67 10.21 -4.94 -3.44
CA PHE A 67 10.50 -3.97 -4.51
C PHE A 67 9.98 -4.38 -5.90
N PRO A 68 10.08 -5.64 -6.35
CA PRO A 68 9.53 -6.03 -7.65
C PRO A 68 8.01 -5.81 -7.76
N VAL A 69 7.28 -5.89 -6.66
CA VAL A 69 5.83 -5.61 -6.60
C VAL A 69 5.59 -4.10 -6.64
N ALA A 70 6.36 -3.34 -5.88
CA ALA A 70 6.29 -1.88 -5.88
C ALA A 70 6.53 -1.30 -7.28
N GLU A 71 7.51 -1.83 -8.03
CA GLU A 71 7.79 -1.42 -9.41
C GLU A 71 6.60 -1.68 -10.35
N ILE A 72 5.92 -2.82 -10.20
CA ILE A 72 4.72 -3.14 -11.00
C ILE A 72 3.59 -2.16 -10.69
N LEU A 73 3.33 -1.90 -9.41
CA LEU A 73 2.29 -0.95 -8.99
C LEU A 73 2.62 0.47 -9.45
N ARG A 74 3.88 0.89 -9.32
CA ARG A 74 4.38 2.18 -9.83
C ARG A 74 4.17 2.31 -11.32
N GLY A 75 4.50 1.27 -12.10
CA GLY A 75 4.25 1.23 -13.54
C GLY A 75 2.76 1.27 -13.92
N ARG A 76 1.88 0.84 -13.01
CA ARG A 76 0.42 0.93 -13.15
C ARG A 76 -0.18 2.21 -12.56
N HIS A 77 0.64 3.13 -12.06
CA HIS A 77 0.20 4.35 -11.36
C HIS A 77 -0.70 4.07 -10.15
N ILE A 78 -0.53 2.90 -9.51
CA ILE A 78 -1.27 2.53 -8.31
C ILE A 78 -0.48 3.01 -7.10
N PRO A 79 -1.07 3.82 -6.20
CA PRO A 79 -0.42 4.22 -4.97
C PRO A 79 -0.22 3.03 -4.03
N PHE A 80 0.90 3.00 -3.32
CA PHE A 80 1.22 1.95 -2.37
C PHE A 80 1.90 2.49 -1.12
N LEU A 81 1.74 1.74 -0.02
CA LEU A 81 2.36 1.98 1.27
C LEU A 81 3.34 0.87 1.59
N PHE A 82 4.48 1.23 2.17
CA PHE A 82 5.41 0.26 2.71
C PHE A 82 5.15 0.02 4.19
N SER A 83 4.94 -1.22 4.59
CA SER A 83 4.96 -1.65 5.99
C SER A 83 6.35 -2.20 6.31
N THR A 84 6.97 -1.80 7.42
CA THR A 84 8.30 -2.33 7.81
C THR A 84 8.46 -2.40 9.32
N GLY A 85 8.93 -3.56 9.82
CA GLY A 85 9.28 -3.74 11.22
C GLY A 85 10.69 -3.29 11.60
N TYR A 86 11.62 -3.19 10.64
CA TYR A 86 13.00 -2.74 10.87
C TYR A 86 13.21 -1.24 10.59
N GLY A 87 12.14 -0.55 10.17
CA GLY A 87 12.11 0.89 9.88
C GLY A 87 12.62 1.28 8.49
N ALA A 88 12.51 2.57 8.18
CA ALA A 88 12.81 3.17 6.87
C ALA A 88 14.28 3.07 6.42
N ARG A 89 15.20 2.60 7.28
CA ARG A 89 16.63 2.43 6.94
C ARG A 89 16.88 1.36 5.87
N GLY A 90 15.93 0.45 5.64
CA GLY A 90 16.02 -0.59 4.60
C GLY A 90 15.52 -0.15 3.21
N LEU A 91 14.91 1.03 3.10
CA LEU A 91 14.35 1.51 1.84
C LEU A 91 15.42 2.22 0.99
N PRO A 92 15.56 1.87 -0.30
CA PRO A 92 16.37 2.62 -1.24
C PRO A 92 15.89 4.07 -1.35
N ALA A 93 16.79 4.99 -1.70
CA ALA A 93 16.50 6.43 -1.81
C ALA A 93 15.35 6.73 -2.80
N GLU A 94 15.14 5.87 -3.80
CA GLU A 94 14.05 5.99 -4.77
C GLU A 94 12.64 5.82 -4.16
N TYR A 95 12.55 5.19 -2.99
CA TYR A 95 11.31 4.98 -2.23
C TYR A 95 11.28 5.83 -0.95
N ALA A 96 12.27 6.68 -0.71
CA ALA A 96 12.32 7.56 0.46
C ALA A 96 11.18 8.59 0.48
N GLY A 97 10.56 8.86 -0.68
CA GLY A 97 9.36 9.70 -0.80
C GLY A 97 8.03 8.96 -0.67
N CYS A 98 8.05 7.62 -0.57
CA CYS A 98 6.82 6.84 -0.44
C CYS A 98 6.33 6.82 1.02
N PRO A 99 5.02 6.73 1.25
CA PRO A 99 4.48 6.58 2.60
C PRO A 99 4.87 5.24 3.22
N VAL A 100 5.60 5.32 4.33
CA VAL A 100 6.05 4.17 5.12
C VAL A 100 5.31 4.12 6.45
N LEU A 101 4.89 2.93 6.84
CA LEU A 101 4.34 2.52 8.13
C LEU A 101 5.39 1.71 8.89
N HIS A 102 5.59 2.09 10.15
CA HIS A 102 6.56 1.45 11.02
C HIS A 102 5.83 0.52 12.00
N LYS A 103 6.19 -0.76 12.05
CA LYS A 103 5.64 -1.67 13.06
C LYS A 103 6.32 -1.39 14.42
N PRO A 104 5.57 -1.30 15.53
CA PRO A 104 4.11 -1.40 15.63
C PRO A 104 3.39 -0.09 15.23
N PHE A 105 2.45 -0.16 14.30
CA PHE A 105 1.61 0.97 13.89
C PHE A 105 0.25 0.90 14.58
N SER A 106 -0.38 2.06 14.77
CA SER A 106 -1.75 2.16 15.29
C SER A 106 -2.76 2.33 14.16
N GLN A 107 -4.03 2.00 14.43
CA GLN A 107 -5.13 2.20 13.49
C GLN A 107 -5.17 3.64 12.93
N SER A 108 -5.02 4.65 13.80
CA SER A 108 -4.97 6.05 13.38
C SER A 108 -3.82 6.36 12.42
N GLU A 109 -2.67 5.71 12.60
CA GLU A 109 -1.48 5.92 11.78
C GLU A 109 -1.65 5.30 10.40
N LEU A 110 -2.18 4.06 10.34
CA LEU A 110 -2.60 3.42 9.09
C LEU A 110 -3.63 4.28 8.35
N GLN A 111 -4.65 4.76 9.05
CA GLN A 111 -5.70 5.62 8.47
C GLN A 111 -5.12 6.89 7.86
N GLN A 112 -4.26 7.60 8.60
CA GLN A 112 -3.64 8.84 8.11
C GLN A 112 -2.76 8.58 6.90
N LYS A 113 -1.99 7.48 6.91
CA LYS A 113 -1.13 7.12 5.79
C LYS A 113 -1.95 6.77 4.54
N ILE A 114 -3.02 5.99 4.69
CA ILE A 114 -3.96 5.71 3.60
C ILE A 114 -4.56 7.02 3.05
N ALA A 115 -5.01 7.92 3.94
CA ALA A 115 -5.59 9.21 3.55
C ALA A 115 -4.62 10.04 2.71
N VAL A 116 -3.37 10.18 3.15
CA VAL A 116 -2.32 10.93 2.45
C VAL A 116 -2.04 10.28 1.10
N THR A 117 -1.81 8.97 1.07
CA THR A 117 -1.47 8.24 -0.17
C THR A 117 -2.58 8.36 -1.23
N LEU A 118 -3.84 8.21 -0.82
CA LEU A 118 -4.99 8.38 -1.72
C LEU A 118 -5.16 9.83 -2.18
N THR A 119 -4.85 10.81 -1.32
CA THR A 119 -4.90 12.24 -1.68
C THR A 119 -3.82 12.56 -2.71
N GLU A 120 -2.57 12.12 -2.49
CA GLU A 120 -1.46 12.32 -3.42
C GLU A 120 -1.70 11.65 -4.78
N ALA A 121 -2.32 10.47 -4.79
CA ALA A 121 -2.71 9.79 -6.03
C ALA A 121 -3.75 10.59 -6.83
N ARG A 122 -4.73 11.19 -6.14
CA ARG A 122 -5.75 12.04 -6.77
C ARG A 122 -5.15 13.34 -7.28
N GLU A 123 -4.21 13.96 -6.56
CA GLU A 123 -3.52 15.18 -6.98
C GLU A 123 -2.56 14.93 -8.15
N SER A 124 -1.84 13.80 -8.15
CA SER A 124 -0.95 13.41 -9.25
C SER A 124 -1.71 13.12 -10.54
N GLY A 125 -2.95 12.60 -10.44
CA GLY A 125 -3.87 12.45 -11.58
C GLY A 125 -4.51 13.78 -12.03
N LEU A 126 -4.55 14.81 -11.18
CA LEU A 126 -5.12 16.13 -11.49
C LEU A 126 -4.08 17.12 -12.04
N ALA A 127 -2.80 16.94 -11.71
CA ALA A 127 -1.69 17.78 -12.18
C ALA A 127 -1.42 17.69 -13.69
N SER A 128 -2.11 16.80 -14.43
CA SER A 128 -2.00 16.67 -15.89
C SER A 128 -2.91 17.62 -16.68
N ASN A 129 -3.70 18.50 -16.05
CA ASN A 129 -4.71 19.31 -16.75
C ASN A 129 -4.65 20.84 -16.49
N THR A 130 -3.51 21.40 -16.09
CA THR A 130 -3.38 22.86 -15.86
C THR A 130 -2.48 23.60 -16.85
N ASP A 131 -1.76 22.92 -17.73
CA ASP A 131 -0.93 23.58 -18.75
C ASP A 131 -1.51 23.43 -20.16
N ALA A 132 -2.43 24.34 -20.51
CA ALA A 132 -2.48 25.07 -21.79
C ALA A 132 -3.89 25.69 -22.02
N ASN A 133 -4.13 26.86 -21.41
CA ASN A 133 -5.01 27.88 -21.96
C ASN A 133 -4.15 28.91 -22.70
#